data_AF-A0A2S2PKN4-F1
#
_entry.id   AF-A0A2S2PKN4-F1
#
_cell.length_a   1.000
_cell.length_b   1.000
_cell.length_c   1.000
_cell.angle_alpha   90.00
_cell.angle_beta   90.00
_cell.angle_gamma   90.00
#
_symmetry.space_group_name_H-M   'P 1'
#
loop_
_entity.id
_entity.type
_entity.pdbx_description
1 polymer ?
#
loop_
_entity_poly.entity_id
_entity_poly.type
_entity_poly.pdbx_seq_one_letter_code
_entity_poly.pdbx_strand_id
1 'polypeptide(L)'
;KYHKMTLLKFDCLMSVSNKTTDSILIQLDNKLKSEIEQNRAKLKPIIETVMFCGRQGLPLRGHRDSGPINCDNPPVENDGNFRSLLRFKVMSGDINLAEHLKTAQGNASYISADIQ
;
A
#
# COMPACT_ATOMS: atom_id res chain seq x y z
N LYS A 1 27.51 -34.12 -8.26
CA LYS A 1 27.70 -32.64 -8.32
C LYS A 1 26.43 -31.91 -8.77
N TYR A 2 25.74 -32.39 -9.82
CA TYR A 2 24.49 -31.79 -10.32
C TYR A 2 23.37 -31.69 -9.26
N HIS A 3 23.03 -32.79 -8.59
CA HIS A 3 21.93 -32.79 -7.59
C HIS A 3 22.13 -31.75 -6.47
N LYS A 4 23.35 -31.59 -5.95
CA LYS A 4 23.67 -30.60 -4.91
C LYS A 4 23.44 -29.17 -5.40
N MET A 5 23.83 -28.89 -6.64
CA MET A 5 23.62 -27.57 -7.25
C MET A 5 22.13 -27.28 -7.47
N THR A 6 21.36 -28.29 -7.88
CA THR A 6 19.92 -28.15 -8.08
C THR A 6 19.19 -27.86 -6.76
N LEU A 7 19.56 -28.55 -5.68
CA LEU A 7 19.01 -28.29 -4.34
C LEU A 7 19.34 -26.86 -3.87
N LEU A 8 20.60 -26.42 -3.99
CA LEU A 8 20.98 -25.05 -3.63
C LEU A 8 20.22 -23.98 -4.41
N LYS A 9 19.98 -24.21 -5.72
CA LYS A 9 19.17 -23.29 -6.54
C LYS A 9 17.72 -23.26 -6.08
N PHE A 10 17.16 -24.40 -5.72
CA PHE A 10 15.82 -24.49 -5.18
C PHE A 10 15.70 -23.74 -3.85
N ASP A 11 16.64 -23.95 -2.92
CA ASP A 11 16.66 -23.27 -1.61
C ASP A 11 16.76 -21.74 -1.78
N CYS A 12 17.59 -21.28 -2.72
CA CYS A 12 17.72 -19.86 -3.05
C CYS A 12 16.40 -19.29 -3.61
N LEU A 13 15.75 -20.01 -4.53
CA LEU A 13 14.45 -19.61 -5.08
C LEU A 13 13.38 -19.53 -3.99
N MET A 14 13.34 -20.51 -3.09
CA MET A 14 12.42 -20.53 -1.96
C MET A 14 12.67 -19.38 -0.99
N SER A 15 13.93 -19.04 -0.74
CA SER A 15 14.31 -17.92 0.13
C SER A 15 13.83 -16.57 -0.44
N VAL A 16 13.97 -16.36 -1.75
CA VAL A 16 13.45 -15.16 -2.42
C VAL A 16 11.93 -15.14 -2.41
N SER A 17 11.28 -16.27 -2.71
CA SER A 17 9.82 -16.40 -2.71
C SER A 17 9.20 -16.09 -1.34
N ASN A 18 9.81 -16.63 -0.28
CA ASN A 18 9.37 -16.42 1.10
C ASN A 18 9.78 -15.04 1.66
N LYS A 19 10.40 -14.18 0.85
CA LYS A 19 10.91 -12.85 1.24
C LYS A 19 11.91 -12.90 2.40
N THR A 20 12.62 -14.01 2.59
CA THR A 20 13.71 -14.09 3.57
C THR A 20 14.99 -13.47 3.03
N THR A 21 15.14 -13.41 1.71
CA THR A 21 16.27 -12.80 1.01
C THR A 21 15.78 -11.99 -0.18
N ASP A 22 16.37 -10.82 -0.43
CA ASP A 22 16.08 -10.04 -1.64
C ASP A 22 16.56 -10.77 -2.90
N SER A 23 15.92 -10.50 -4.05
CA SER A 23 16.41 -11.02 -5.32
C SER A 23 17.74 -10.35 -5.70
N ILE A 24 18.58 -11.03 -6.48
CA ILE A 24 19.88 -10.49 -6.92
C ILE A 24 19.73 -9.12 -7.58
N LEU A 25 18.67 -8.91 -8.36
CA LEU A 25 18.39 -7.62 -8.99
C LEU A 25 18.19 -6.51 -7.95
N ILE A 26 17.38 -6.77 -6.92
CA ILE A 26 17.13 -5.80 -5.83
C ILE A 26 18.39 -5.59 -4.98
N GLN A 27 19.21 -6.62 -4.79
CA GLN A 27 20.48 -6.51 -4.07
C GLN A 27 21.51 -5.65 -4.80
N LEU A 28 21.52 -5.69 -6.13
CA LEU A 28 22.43 -4.90 -6.96
C LEU A 28 21.93 -3.47 -7.19
N ASP A 29 20.61 -3.27 -7.22
CA ASP A 29 19.98 -1.97 -7.46
C ASP A 29 19.36 -1.38 -6.18
N ASN A 30 20.18 -0.59 -5.47
CA ASN A 30 19.75 0.11 -4.26
C ASN A 30 18.61 1.11 -4.51
N LYS A 31 18.53 1.69 -5.72
CA LYS A 31 17.47 2.65 -6.06
C LYS A 31 16.14 1.92 -6.18
N LEU A 32 16.10 0.82 -6.92
CA LEU A 32 14.94 -0.04 -7.03
C LEU A 32 14.47 -0.53 -5.66
N LYS A 33 15.40 -0.93 -4.79
CA LYS A 33 15.08 -1.34 -3.41
C LYS A 33 14.37 -0.24 -2.64
N SER A 34 14.90 0.98 -2.66
CA SER A 34 14.31 2.15 -2.00
C SER A 34 12.91 2.47 -2.53
N GLU A 35 12.70 2.42 -3.85
CA GLU A 35 11.40 2.64 -4.47
C GLU A 35 10.36 1.60 -4.03
N ILE A 36 10.75 0.32 -3.95
CA ILE A 36 9.88 -0.75 -3.46
C ILE A 36 9.48 -0.51 -2.01
N GLU A 37 10.43 -0.15 -1.14
CA GLU A 37 10.18 0.13 0.26
C GLU A 37 9.24 1.33 0.45
N GLN A 38 9.46 2.41 -0.29
CA GLN A 38 8.59 3.59 -0.28
C GLN A 38 7.16 3.26 -0.75
N ASN A 39 7.01 2.51 -1.85
CA ASN A 39 5.69 2.12 -2.35
C ASN A 39 4.96 1.21 -1.36
N ARG A 40 5.66 0.28 -0.69
CA ARG A 40 5.09 -0.55 0.38
C ARG A 40 4.64 0.27 1.58
N ALA A 41 5.44 1.27 1.98
CA ALA A 41 5.09 2.16 3.08
C ALA A 41 3.80 2.96 2.77
N LYS A 42 3.60 3.38 1.52
CA LYS A 42 2.39 4.07 1.06
C LYS A 42 1.17 3.15 1.00
N LEU A 43 1.33 1.91 0.53
CA LEU A 43 0.24 0.93 0.40
C LEU A 43 -0.23 0.33 1.74
N LYS A 44 0.68 0.15 2.70
CA LYS A 44 0.38 -0.47 4.00
C LYS A 44 -0.82 0.18 4.71
N PRO A 45 -0.88 1.50 4.94
CA PRO A 45 -2.01 2.13 5.63
C PRO A 45 -3.32 2.03 4.84
N ILE A 46 -3.27 1.97 3.51
CA ILE A 46 -4.44 1.79 2.64
C ILE A 46 -5.04 0.40 2.86
N ILE A 47 -4.22 -0.64 2.78
CA ILE A 47 -4.64 -2.04 2.99
C ILE A 47 -5.15 -2.26 4.41
N GLU A 48 -4.46 -1.71 5.41
CA GLU A 48 -4.90 -1.77 6.80
C GLU A 48 -6.29 -1.17 7.01
N THR A 49 -6.60 -0.08 6.29
CA THR A 49 -7.92 0.56 6.35
C THR A 49 -9.01 -0.34 5.75
N VAL A 50 -8.74 -0.98 4.62
CA VAL A 50 -9.66 -1.96 4.02
C VAL A 50 -9.90 -3.14 4.98
N MET A 51 -8.83 -3.69 5.55
CA MET A 51 -8.91 -4.78 6.52
C MET A 51 -9.66 -4.40 7.78
N PHE A 52 -9.49 -3.16 8.27
CA PHE A 52 -10.21 -2.64 9.41
C PHE A 52 -11.72 -2.61 9.13
N CYS A 53 -12.13 -2.00 8.02
CA CYS A 53 -13.54 -1.94 7.64
C CYS A 53 -14.14 -3.34 7.48
N GLY A 54 -13.44 -4.25 6.80
CA GLY A 54 -13.89 -5.63 6.62
C GLY A 54 -14.06 -6.40 7.94
N ARG A 55 -13.12 -6.24 8.89
CA ARG A 55 -13.20 -6.87 10.22
C ARG A 55 -14.30 -6.29 11.10
N GLN A 56 -14.57 -4.99 10.99
CA GLN A 56 -15.60 -4.32 11.79
C GLN A 56 -16.99 -4.33 11.13
N GLY A 57 -17.11 -4.89 9.93
CA GLY A 57 -18.37 -4.87 9.17
C GLY A 57 -18.78 -3.47 8.72
N LEU A 58 -17.83 -2.54 8.59
CA LEU A 58 -18.10 -1.17 8.15
C LEU A 58 -18.10 -1.11 6.62
N PRO A 59 -19.10 -0.46 6.01
CA PRO A 59 -19.09 -0.24 4.56
C PRO A 59 -17.90 0.65 4.19
N LEU A 60 -17.15 0.29 3.16
CA LEU A 60 -16.00 1.10 2.71
C LEU A 60 -16.45 2.47 2.17
N ARG A 61 -17.59 2.50 1.49
CA ARG A 61 -18.02 3.61 0.63
C ARG A 61 -19.18 4.40 1.22
N GLY A 62 -19.21 5.69 0.89
CA GLY A 62 -20.28 6.62 1.22
C GLY A 62 -21.06 7.06 -0.01
N HIS A 63 -21.91 8.07 0.15
CA HIS A 63 -22.74 8.59 -0.95
C HIS A 63 -21.92 9.29 -2.05
N ARG A 64 -20.80 9.93 -1.67
CA ARG A 64 -19.85 10.56 -2.58
C ARG A 64 -18.45 10.00 -2.32
N ASP A 65 -18.01 8.96 -3.01
CA ASP A 65 -16.70 8.32 -2.73
C ASP A 65 -15.61 8.59 -3.78
N SER A 66 -15.88 9.46 -4.76
CA SER A 66 -15.00 9.70 -5.91
C SER A 66 -14.04 10.89 -5.72
N GLY A 67 -13.00 10.92 -6.56
CA GLY A 67 -12.05 12.04 -6.62
C GLY A 67 -10.97 12.03 -5.52
N PRO A 68 -10.10 13.05 -5.49
CA PRO A 68 -8.97 13.12 -4.56
C PRO A 68 -9.43 13.24 -3.10
N ILE A 69 -8.65 12.69 -2.18
CA ILE A 69 -8.89 12.81 -0.73
C ILE A 69 -8.19 14.06 -0.22
N ASN A 70 -8.97 15.13 0.02
CA ASN A 70 -8.44 16.34 0.64
C ASN A 70 -8.34 16.16 2.17
N CYS A 71 -7.12 16.24 2.70
CA CYS A 71 -6.86 16.16 4.14
C CYS A 71 -6.90 17.54 4.83
N ASP A 72 -6.64 18.62 4.09
CA ASP A 72 -6.56 19.98 4.64
C ASP A 72 -7.96 20.58 4.81
N ASN A 73 -8.87 20.30 3.87
CA ASN A 73 -10.29 20.68 3.92
C ASN A 73 -11.18 19.41 3.84
N PRO A 74 -11.45 18.75 4.98
CA PRO A 74 -12.29 17.56 4.98
C PRO A 74 -13.74 17.88 4.56
N PRO A 75 -14.44 16.93 3.92
CA PRO A 75 -15.80 17.14 3.46
C PRO A 75 -16.77 17.31 4.64
N VAL A 76 -17.79 18.16 4.44
CA VAL A 76 -18.88 18.39 5.42
C VAL A 76 -19.86 17.20 5.43
N GLU A 77 -20.06 16.57 4.27
CA GLU A 77 -20.91 15.40 4.10
C GLU A 77 -20.10 14.09 4.17
N ASN A 78 -20.78 12.98 4.47
CA ASN A 78 -20.17 11.66 4.53
C ASN A 78 -19.74 11.16 3.14
N ASP A 79 -18.43 11.10 2.90
CA ASP A 79 -17.80 10.59 1.68
C ASP A 79 -17.32 9.12 1.81
N GLY A 80 -17.60 8.46 2.94
CA GLY A 80 -17.32 7.04 3.19
C GLY A 80 -16.30 6.77 4.28
N ASN A 81 -16.42 5.59 4.92
CA ASN A 81 -15.57 5.21 6.05
C ASN A 81 -14.11 5.03 5.64
N PHE A 82 -13.85 4.47 4.46
CA PHE A 82 -12.49 4.27 3.95
C PHE A 82 -11.74 5.60 3.84
N ARG A 83 -12.36 6.59 3.16
CA ARG A 83 -11.77 7.93 2.97
C ARG A 83 -11.61 8.69 4.29
N SER A 84 -12.59 8.58 5.18
CA SER A 84 -12.54 9.17 6.52
C SER A 84 -11.42 8.59 7.38
N LEU A 85 -11.21 7.27 7.35
CA LEU A 85 -10.13 6.61 8.08
C LEU A 85 -8.75 6.93 7.52
N LEU A 86 -8.60 7.09 6.20
CA LEU A 86 -7.34 7.54 5.60
C LEU A 86 -6.99 8.96 6.07
N ARG A 87 -7.95 9.88 6.11
CA ARG A 87 -7.75 11.22 6.70
C ARG A 87 -7.38 11.13 8.17
N PHE A 88 -8.06 10.29 8.94
CA PHE A 88 -7.74 10.09 10.34
C PHE A 88 -6.30 9.59 10.56
N LYS A 89 -5.82 8.64 9.73
CA LYS A 89 -4.42 8.17 9.77
C LYS A 89 -3.43 9.30 9.47
N VAL A 90 -3.71 10.13 8.46
CA VAL A 90 -2.90 11.32 8.15
C VAL A 90 -2.87 12.29 9.33
N MET A 91 -4.03 12.62 9.91
CA MET A 91 -4.14 13.49 11.08
C MET A 91 -3.42 12.91 12.32
N SER A 92 -3.31 11.59 12.39
CA SER A 92 -2.58 10.87 13.45
C SER A 92 -1.06 10.81 13.21
N GLY A 93 -0.56 11.42 12.13
CA GLY A 93 0.88 11.58 11.87
C GLY A 93 1.46 10.66 10.78
N ASP A 94 0.64 10.01 9.96
CA ASP A 94 1.14 9.23 8.82
C ASP A 94 1.59 10.15 7.65
N ILE A 95 2.85 10.58 7.71
CA ILE A 95 3.46 11.50 6.74
C ILE A 95 3.57 10.87 5.34
N ASN A 96 3.90 9.56 5.27
CA ASN A 96 4.05 8.86 3.99
C ASN A 96 2.71 8.75 3.26
N LEU A 97 1.63 8.45 4.00
CA LEU A 97 0.29 8.47 3.45
C LEU A 97 -0.13 9.88 3.02
N ALA A 98 0.19 10.90 3.85
CA ALA A 98 -0.15 12.28 3.54
C ALA A 98 0.50 12.76 2.24
N GLU A 99 1.81 12.50 2.06
CA GLU A 99 2.54 12.81 0.84
C GLU A 99 1.95 12.05 -0.36
N HIS A 100 1.65 10.76 -0.18
CA HIS A 100 1.08 9.95 -1.23
C HIS A 100 -0.27 10.46 -1.71
N LEU A 101 -1.19 10.81 -0.79
CA LEU A 101 -2.50 11.35 -1.15
C LEU A 101 -2.42 12.70 -1.88
N LYS A 102 -1.36 13.49 -1.61
CA LYS A 102 -1.12 14.78 -2.29
C LYS A 102 -0.44 14.63 -3.65
N THR A 103 0.42 13.64 -3.84
CA THR A 103 1.32 13.53 -5.01
C THR A 103 0.97 12.39 -5.97
N ALA A 104 0.14 11.43 -5.57
CA ALA A 104 -0.18 10.27 -6.39
C ALA A 104 -0.88 10.67 -7.70
N GLN A 105 -0.40 10.13 -8.81
CA GLN A 105 -0.96 10.37 -10.14
C GLN A 105 -2.04 9.34 -10.46
N GLY A 106 -3.25 9.80 -10.79
CA GLY A 106 -4.35 8.98 -11.31
C GLY A 106 -4.54 7.66 -10.54
N ASN A 107 -4.28 6.54 -11.21
CA ASN A 107 -4.49 5.19 -10.71
C ASN A 107 -3.49 4.75 -9.64
N ALA A 108 -2.35 5.45 -9.49
CA ALA A 108 -1.35 5.14 -8.47
C ALA A 108 -1.81 5.49 -7.05
N SER A 109 -2.99 6.09 -6.91
CA SER A 109 -3.59 6.43 -5.62
C SER A 109 -4.24 5.23 -4.91
N TYR A 110 -4.62 4.18 -5.65
CA TYR A 110 -5.27 2.97 -5.11
C TYR A 110 -6.52 3.22 -4.23
N ILE A 111 -7.22 4.33 -4.49
CA ILE A 111 -8.42 4.79 -3.76
C ILE A 111 -9.65 4.93 -4.67
N SER A 112 -9.59 4.38 -5.88
CA SER A 112 -10.67 4.52 -6.87
C SER A 112 -11.90 3.70 -6.49
N ALA A 113 -13.07 4.25 -6.81
CA ALA A 113 -14.35 3.57 -6.70
C ALA A 113 -14.52 2.44 -7.74
N ASP A 114 -13.75 2.38 -8.83
CA ASP A 114 -13.95 1.35 -9.84
C ASP A 114 -13.04 0.13 -9.63
N ILE A 115 -12.00 0.28 -8.81
CA ILE A 115 -10.95 -0.72 -8.62
C ILE A 115 -10.74 -0.88 -7.12
N GLN A 116 -11.59 -1.71 -6.49
CA GLN A 116 -11.43 -2.21 -5.13
C GLN A 116 -12.26 -3.48 -4.92
#